data_AF-A0A0G2E091-F1
#
_entry.id   AF-A0A0G2E091-F1
#
_cell.length_a   1.000
_cell.length_b   1.000
_cell.length_c   1.000
_cell.angle_alpha   90.00
_cell.angle_beta   90.00
_cell.angle_gamma   90.00
#
_symmetry.space_group_name_H-M   'P 1'
#
loop_
_entity.id
_entity.type
_entity.pdbx_description
1 polymer ?
#
loop_
_entity_poly.entity_id
_entity_poly.type
_entity_poly.pdbx_seq_one_letter_code
_entity_poly.pdbx_strand_id
1 'polypeptide(L)'
;MFCISNSEYAKHAIGYERKEPPMMSVASTGIPGLRSFLYGLPADRKLRAFQHYRRTTLPSLLNNLEMACSQTKLMRREELQKILSSASEPVSNEINNIFGLFWSSAILPAIVDIKSKKRVYADHAITALSKWTKWKNQTHKAFCIHRGNWTTKAVGTHDWNGAMLAPLIKAIEKDTKGWDDAIQSLSAKLSDKMGTLVADLINQLEQAAGSSKDSMKPFFDELRAKSRLLDFKCQERVEKTEKDLDDIKESLTNTKDMKNSYFVEILESTYDECSNITGPGASEARSDILKSKLSETVRGPFLLLYKMTKDAAQQAILKHVKELNQEVDEVFTDVNRSFNHSFKTDEADSPEAKELREMLRSRVPKWRNVLTDDVDHLLITCTKYAQSS
;
A
#
# COMPACT_ATOMS: atom_id res chain seq x y z
N MET A 1 2.61 21.28 -3.78
CA MET A 1 3.24 22.05 -2.68
C MET A 1 2.30 23.20 -2.31
N PHE A 2 1.67 23.17 -1.13
CA PHE A 2 0.84 24.28 -0.65
C PHE A 2 1.74 25.33 0.01
N CYS A 3 1.72 26.57 -0.48
CA CYS A 3 2.36 27.68 0.22
C CYS A 3 1.38 28.19 1.27
N ILE A 4 1.68 27.95 2.56
CA ILE A 4 0.74 28.17 3.66
C ILE A 4 1.27 29.28 4.57
N SER A 5 0.42 30.27 4.87
CA SER A 5 0.70 31.31 5.86
C SER A 5 -0.29 31.26 7.02
N ASN A 6 0.09 30.55 8.08
CA ASN A 6 -0.71 30.42 9.31
C ASN A 6 -0.92 31.75 10.03
N SER A 7 0.10 32.61 10.05
CA SER A 7 0.03 33.91 10.71
C SER A 7 -1.00 34.84 10.05
N GLU A 8 -1.03 34.89 8.72
CA GLU A 8 -1.99 35.74 8.00
C GLU A 8 -3.42 35.21 8.08
N TYR A 9 -3.63 33.90 8.04
CA TYR A 9 -4.97 33.33 8.20
C TYR A 9 -5.52 33.53 9.62
N ALA A 10 -4.66 33.44 10.64
CA ALA A 10 -5.06 33.67 12.03
C ALA A 10 -5.61 35.10 12.24
N LYS A 11 -5.04 36.10 11.56
CA LYS A 11 -5.56 37.48 11.60
C LYS A 11 -6.99 37.58 11.07
N HIS A 12 -7.33 36.82 10.02
CA HIS A 12 -8.71 36.75 9.53
C HIS A 12 -9.65 35.99 10.48
N ALA A 13 -9.17 34.95 11.15
CA ALA A 13 -9.98 34.13 12.05
C ALA A 13 -10.26 34.81 13.40
N ILE A 14 -9.29 35.55 13.93
CA ILE A 14 -9.38 36.26 15.22
C ILE A 14 -10.04 37.65 15.06
N GLY A 15 -10.01 38.19 13.84
CA GLY A 15 -10.40 39.56 13.53
C GLY A 15 -9.20 40.51 13.57
N TYR A 16 -9.26 41.57 12.76
CA TYR A 16 -8.19 42.55 12.62
C TYR A 16 -8.73 43.97 12.64
N GLU A 17 -7.90 44.91 13.10
CA GLU A 17 -8.24 46.33 13.07
C GLU A 17 -8.21 46.87 11.63
N ARG A 18 -9.16 47.74 11.26
CA ARG A 18 -9.22 48.33 9.90
C ARG A 18 -7.96 49.08 9.47
N LYS A 19 -7.14 49.54 10.44
CA LYS A 19 -5.89 50.26 10.18
C LYS A 19 -4.72 49.31 9.87
N GLU A 20 -4.83 48.03 10.23
CA GLU A 20 -3.81 47.01 9.98
C GLU A 20 -4.46 45.74 9.38
N PRO A 21 -4.93 45.82 8.12
CA PRO A 21 -5.50 44.66 7.46
C PRO A 21 -4.42 43.59 7.18
N PRO A 22 -4.80 42.30 7.14
CA PRO A 22 -3.93 41.23 6.71
C PRO A 22 -3.40 41.47 5.30
N MET A 23 -2.14 41.13 5.06
CA MET A 23 -1.50 41.34 3.76
C MET A 23 -2.01 40.37 2.69
N MET A 24 -2.54 39.23 3.12
CA MET A 24 -3.05 38.18 2.23
C MET A 24 -4.56 38.03 2.43
N SER A 25 -5.31 37.80 1.36
CA SER A 25 -6.70 37.34 1.48
C SER A 25 -6.76 35.94 2.09
N VAL A 26 -7.89 35.55 2.70
CA VAL A 26 -8.12 34.21 3.25
C VAL A 26 -7.76 33.11 2.23
N ALA A 27 -8.17 33.26 0.97
CA ALA A 27 -7.84 32.33 -0.11
C ALA A 27 -6.34 32.28 -0.42
N SER A 28 -5.68 33.44 -0.44
CA SER A 28 -4.25 33.56 -0.73
C SER A 28 -3.35 32.95 0.35
N THR A 29 -3.85 32.74 1.59
CA THR A 29 -3.08 32.10 2.66
C THR A 29 -2.77 30.61 2.42
N GLY A 30 -3.44 29.98 1.43
CA GLY A 30 -3.30 28.56 1.14
C GLY A 30 -4.00 27.62 2.14
N ILE A 31 -4.48 28.13 3.28
CA ILE A 31 -5.16 27.31 4.30
C ILE A 31 -6.52 26.76 3.82
N PRO A 32 -7.39 27.52 3.15
CA PRO A 32 -8.63 26.95 2.61
C PRO A 32 -8.37 25.80 1.64
N GLY A 33 -7.37 25.95 0.75
CA GLY A 33 -6.97 24.90 -0.18
C GLY A 33 -6.42 23.66 0.54
N LEU A 34 -5.57 23.86 1.55
CA LEU A 34 -5.09 22.76 2.39
C LEU A 34 -6.23 22.05 3.13
N ARG A 35 -7.18 22.79 3.71
CA ARG A 35 -8.34 22.22 4.41
C ARG A 35 -9.22 21.44 3.44
N SER A 36 -9.51 22.00 2.25
CA SER A 36 -10.26 21.28 1.21
C SER A 36 -9.57 19.96 0.84
N PHE A 37 -8.26 20.00 0.59
CA PHE A 37 -7.47 18.81 0.32
C PHE A 37 -7.52 17.78 1.47
N LEU A 38 -7.30 18.22 2.71
CA LEU A 38 -7.33 17.34 3.89
C LEU A 38 -8.71 16.74 4.16
N TYR A 39 -9.79 17.48 3.90
CA TYR A 39 -11.16 16.98 4.02
C TYR A 39 -11.57 16.10 2.81
N GLY A 40 -10.99 16.33 1.64
CA GLY A 40 -11.18 15.51 0.44
C GLY A 40 -10.64 14.09 0.60
N LEU A 41 -9.46 13.93 1.21
CA LEU A 41 -8.84 12.60 1.42
C LEU A 41 -9.76 11.55 2.10
N PRO A 42 -10.39 11.82 3.26
CA PRO A 42 -11.33 10.88 3.86
C PRO A 42 -12.65 10.79 3.10
N ALA A 43 -13.09 11.86 2.42
CA ALA A 43 -14.30 11.85 1.61
C ALA A 43 -14.16 10.90 0.41
N ASP A 44 -13.01 10.91 -0.27
CA ASP A 44 -12.72 10.01 -1.40
C ASP A 44 -12.68 8.55 -0.99
N ARG A 45 -12.06 8.24 0.16
CA ARG A 45 -12.05 6.87 0.69
C ARG A 45 -13.46 6.38 1.02
N LYS A 46 -14.27 7.23 1.67
CA LYS A 46 -15.68 6.90 1.97
C LYS A 46 -16.52 6.77 0.71
N LEU A 47 -16.29 7.62 -0.30
CA LEU A 47 -16.98 7.56 -1.59
C LEU A 47 -16.61 6.28 -2.34
N ARG A 48 -15.32 5.91 -2.38
CA ARG A 48 -14.85 4.63 -2.94
C ARG A 48 -15.48 3.43 -2.24
N ALA A 49 -15.51 3.43 -0.91
CA ALA A 49 -16.16 2.37 -0.13
C ALA A 49 -17.67 2.29 -0.44
N PHE A 50 -18.36 3.42 -0.53
CA PHE A 50 -19.79 3.45 -0.88
C PHE A 50 -20.04 2.98 -2.31
N GLN A 51 -19.19 3.39 -3.26
CA GLN A 51 -19.22 2.89 -4.64
C GLN A 51 -19.01 1.37 -4.69
N HIS A 52 -18.14 0.82 -3.85
CA HIS A 52 -17.94 -0.62 -3.72
C HIS A 52 -19.22 -1.32 -3.22
N TYR A 53 -19.83 -0.83 -2.13
CA TYR A 53 -21.10 -1.37 -1.64
C TYR A 53 -22.18 -1.39 -2.72
N ARG A 54 -22.32 -0.30 -3.48
CA ARG A 54 -23.28 -0.18 -4.57
C ARG A 54 -22.95 -1.07 -5.77
N ARG A 55 -21.68 -1.16 -6.19
CA ARG A 55 -21.28 -1.87 -7.43
C ARG A 55 -21.11 -3.37 -7.24
N THR A 56 -20.87 -3.78 -6.01
CA THR A 56 -20.38 -5.13 -5.70
C THR A 56 -21.23 -5.77 -4.62
N THR A 57 -21.25 -5.22 -3.39
CA THR A 57 -21.88 -5.89 -2.24
C THR A 57 -23.40 -6.06 -2.38
N LEU A 58 -24.11 -4.97 -2.69
CA LEU A 58 -25.58 -5.00 -2.79
C LEU A 58 -26.07 -5.78 -4.03
N PRO A 59 -25.50 -5.60 -5.24
CA PRO A 59 -25.81 -6.46 -6.36
C PRO A 59 -25.53 -7.93 -6.07
N SER A 60 -24.42 -8.24 -5.38
CA SER A 60 -24.07 -9.62 -5.03
C SER A 60 -25.10 -10.23 -4.08
N LEU A 61 -25.54 -9.49 -3.07
CA LEU A 61 -26.63 -9.94 -2.19
C LEU A 61 -27.92 -10.21 -2.99
N LEU A 62 -28.32 -9.31 -3.88
CA LEU A 62 -29.53 -9.48 -4.69
C LEU A 62 -29.43 -10.67 -5.64
N ASN A 63 -28.27 -10.86 -6.28
CA ASN A 63 -28.03 -12.01 -7.15
C ASN A 63 -28.08 -13.33 -6.36
N ASN A 64 -27.48 -13.37 -5.17
CA ASN A 64 -27.53 -14.54 -4.30
C ASN A 64 -28.96 -14.87 -3.83
N LEU A 65 -29.77 -13.84 -3.53
CA LEU A 65 -31.19 -14.02 -3.21
C LEU A 65 -31.99 -14.53 -4.42
N GLU A 66 -31.73 -13.99 -5.60
CA GLU A 66 -32.37 -14.41 -6.86
C GLU A 66 -32.03 -15.86 -7.20
N MET A 67 -30.77 -16.25 -7.03
CA MET A 67 -30.31 -17.64 -7.18
C MET A 67 -30.94 -18.57 -6.14
N ALA A 68 -30.97 -18.20 -4.86
CA ALA A 68 -31.61 -19.01 -3.81
C ALA A 68 -33.12 -19.21 -4.04
N CYS A 69 -33.76 -18.27 -4.74
CA CYS A 69 -35.16 -18.37 -5.14
C CYS A 69 -35.37 -19.19 -6.42
N SER A 70 -34.32 -19.45 -7.20
CA SER A 70 -34.40 -20.12 -8.50
C SER A 70 -33.98 -21.59 -8.34
N GLN A 71 -34.95 -22.46 -8.04
CA GLN A 71 -34.72 -23.91 -7.96
C GLN A 71 -34.57 -24.50 -9.37
N THR A 72 -33.45 -24.23 -10.04
CA THR A 72 -33.21 -24.74 -11.40
C THR A 72 -32.36 -26.01 -11.33
N LYS A 73 -32.89 -27.12 -11.86
CA LYS A 73 -32.08 -28.34 -12.07
C LYS A 73 -31.09 -28.08 -13.20
N LEU A 74 -29.80 -28.12 -12.89
CA LEU A 74 -28.73 -27.86 -13.86
C LEU A 74 -28.27 -29.15 -14.53
N MET A 75 -28.27 -29.14 -15.86
CA MET A 75 -27.54 -30.13 -16.64
C MET A 75 -26.03 -29.88 -16.51
N ARG A 76 -25.23 -30.96 -16.50
CA ARG A 76 -23.74 -30.88 -16.48
C ARG A 76 -23.16 -30.17 -15.24
N ARG A 77 -23.84 -30.22 -14.10
CA ARG A 77 -23.39 -29.63 -12.83
C ARG A 77 -21.96 -30.04 -12.46
N GLU A 78 -21.61 -31.32 -12.61
CA GLU A 78 -20.28 -31.85 -12.25
C GLU A 78 -19.15 -31.21 -13.07
N GLU A 79 -19.39 -30.99 -14.35
CA GLU A 79 -18.44 -30.32 -15.24
C GLU A 79 -18.25 -28.84 -14.85
N LEU A 80 -19.35 -28.13 -14.57
CA LEU A 80 -19.32 -26.75 -14.08
C LEU A 80 -18.62 -26.63 -12.73
N GLN A 81 -18.88 -27.57 -11.81
CA GLN A 81 -18.22 -27.65 -10.50
C GLN A 81 -16.71 -27.83 -10.67
N LYS A 82 -16.29 -28.68 -11.61
CA LYS A 82 -14.87 -28.92 -11.89
C LYS A 82 -14.18 -27.65 -12.39
N ILE A 83 -14.80 -26.94 -13.35
CA ILE A 83 -14.28 -25.67 -13.88
C ILE A 83 -14.11 -24.64 -12.75
N LEU A 84 -15.13 -24.48 -11.89
CA LEU A 84 -15.09 -23.55 -10.76
C LEU A 84 -14.05 -23.91 -9.70
N SER A 85 -13.85 -25.22 -9.45
CA SER A 85 -12.90 -25.69 -8.43
C SER A 85 -11.44 -25.52 -8.86
N SER A 86 -11.17 -25.50 -10.19
CA SER A 86 -9.84 -25.22 -10.74
C SER A 86 -9.56 -23.74 -10.98
N ALA A 87 -10.53 -22.85 -10.72
CA ALA A 87 -10.44 -21.46 -11.16
C ALA A 87 -9.47 -20.58 -10.33
N SER A 88 -9.20 -20.93 -9.07
CA SER A 88 -8.33 -20.10 -8.20
C SER A 88 -6.84 -20.30 -8.46
N GLU A 89 -6.42 -21.45 -8.98
CA GLU A 89 -5.01 -21.77 -9.21
C GLU A 89 -4.37 -20.88 -10.29
N PRO A 90 -4.96 -20.68 -11.49
CA PRO A 90 -4.41 -19.76 -12.48
C PRO A 90 -4.27 -18.33 -11.95
N VAL A 91 -5.22 -17.90 -11.11
CA VAL A 91 -5.25 -16.57 -10.51
C VAL A 91 -4.11 -16.41 -9.52
N SER A 92 -3.92 -17.39 -8.63
CA SER A 92 -2.82 -17.41 -7.67
C SER A 92 -1.45 -17.43 -8.36
N ASN A 93 -1.31 -18.24 -9.41
CA ASN A 93 -0.07 -18.30 -10.19
C ASN A 93 0.26 -16.94 -10.82
N GLU A 94 -0.74 -16.25 -11.37
CA GLU A 94 -0.54 -14.95 -11.98
C GLU A 94 -0.23 -13.84 -10.96
N ILE A 95 -0.83 -13.88 -9.76
CA ILE A 95 -0.44 -12.99 -8.65
C ILE A 95 1.04 -13.18 -8.31
N ASN A 96 1.48 -14.42 -8.11
CA ASN A 96 2.87 -14.73 -7.80
C ASN A 96 3.83 -14.26 -8.92
N ASN A 97 3.44 -14.45 -10.18
CA ASN A 97 4.21 -14.02 -11.33
C ASN A 97 4.35 -12.49 -11.39
N ILE A 98 3.24 -11.75 -11.27
CA ILE A 98 3.23 -10.29 -11.33
C ILE A 98 4.07 -9.69 -10.19
N PHE A 99 3.91 -10.17 -8.96
CA PHE A 99 4.71 -9.70 -7.83
C PHE A 99 6.18 -10.12 -7.94
N GLY A 100 6.46 -11.31 -8.48
CA GLY A 100 7.82 -11.77 -8.77
C GLY A 100 8.53 -10.89 -9.81
N LEU A 101 7.83 -10.49 -10.87
CA LEU A 101 8.32 -9.53 -11.86
C LEU A 101 8.51 -8.14 -11.25
N PHE A 102 7.56 -7.67 -10.45
CA PHE A 102 7.68 -6.40 -9.72
C PHE A 102 8.94 -6.38 -8.82
N TRP A 103 9.13 -7.44 -8.03
CA TRP A 103 10.32 -7.59 -7.18
C TRP A 103 11.62 -7.59 -8.00
N SER A 104 11.71 -8.43 -9.02
CA SER A 104 12.95 -8.65 -9.78
C SER A 104 13.31 -7.49 -10.71
N SER A 105 12.32 -6.78 -11.25
CA SER A 105 12.53 -5.72 -12.25
C SER A 105 12.56 -4.30 -11.67
N ALA A 106 11.84 -4.04 -10.58
CA ALA A 106 11.72 -2.68 -10.04
C ALA A 106 12.47 -2.52 -8.70
N ILE A 107 12.19 -3.41 -7.74
CA ILE A 107 12.66 -3.21 -6.36
C ILE A 107 14.09 -3.71 -6.16
N LEU A 108 14.37 -4.95 -6.57
CA LEU A 108 15.67 -5.57 -6.37
C LEU A 108 16.82 -4.83 -7.05
N PRO A 109 16.71 -4.32 -8.30
CA PRO A 109 17.80 -3.61 -8.94
C PRO A 109 18.24 -2.35 -8.19
N ALA A 110 17.29 -1.56 -7.68
CA ALA A 110 17.57 -0.38 -6.88
C ALA A 110 18.31 -0.73 -5.57
N ILE A 111 17.86 -1.80 -4.89
CA ILE A 111 18.51 -2.28 -3.67
C ILE A 111 19.91 -2.84 -3.95
N VAL A 112 20.09 -3.59 -5.05
CA VAL A 112 21.39 -4.15 -5.45
C VAL A 112 22.42 -3.05 -5.76
N ASP A 113 21.97 -1.89 -6.25
CA ASP A 113 22.85 -0.75 -6.48
C ASP A 113 23.52 -0.24 -5.18
N ILE A 114 22.86 -0.41 -4.02
CA ILE A 114 23.46 -0.13 -2.71
C ILE A 114 24.71 -1.00 -2.50
N LYS A 115 24.59 -2.30 -2.81
CA LYS A 115 25.68 -3.28 -2.68
C LYS A 115 26.80 -3.03 -3.69
N SER A 116 26.46 -2.64 -4.92
CA SER A 116 27.43 -2.40 -5.99
C SER A 116 28.30 -1.17 -5.66
N LYS A 117 27.69 -0.10 -5.15
CA LYS A 117 28.35 1.18 -4.82
C LYS A 117 28.82 1.31 -3.37
N LYS A 118 28.71 0.25 -2.56
CA LYS A 118 29.07 0.27 -1.11
C LYS A 118 30.43 0.89 -0.79
N ARG A 119 31.44 0.71 -1.65
CA ARG A 119 32.79 1.31 -1.46
C ARG A 119 32.75 2.83 -1.61
N VAL A 120 32.05 3.32 -2.63
CA VAL A 120 31.87 4.77 -2.87
C VAL A 120 31.17 5.42 -1.68
N TYR A 121 30.16 4.77 -1.12
CA TYR A 121 29.46 5.27 0.06
C TYR A 121 30.34 5.24 1.32
N ALA A 122 31.12 4.17 1.52
CA ALA A 122 32.09 4.07 2.62
C ALA A 122 33.16 5.17 2.55
N ASP A 123 33.76 5.37 1.37
CA ASP A 123 34.79 6.39 1.15
C ASP A 123 34.25 7.80 1.41
N HIS A 124 33.01 8.06 1.00
CA HIS A 124 32.32 9.32 1.31
C HIS A 124 32.09 9.49 2.81
N ALA A 125 31.58 8.46 3.49
CA ALA A 125 31.33 8.50 4.93
C ALA A 125 32.62 8.75 5.73
N ILE A 126 33.72 8.10 5.36
CA ILE A 126 35.05 8.31 5.97
C ILE A 126 35.55 9.75 5.73
N THR A 127 35.33 10.28 4.53
CA THR A 127 35.67 11.67 4.19
C THR A 127 34.84 12.66 5.00
N ALA A 128 33.54 12.40 5.17
CA ALA A 128 32.65 13.21 6.00
C ALA A 128 33.12 13.22 7.47
N LEU A 129 33.47 12.04 8.00
CA LEU A 129 33.94 11.87 9.37
C LEU A 129 35.26 12.60 9.66
N SER A 130 36.13 12.70 8.66
CA SER A 130 37.40 13.43 8.76
C SER A 130 37.23 14.94 9.05
N LYS A 131 36.02 15.50 8.87
CA LYS A 131 35.69 16.88 9.24
C LYS A 131 35.56 17.07 10.76
N TRP A 132 35.15 16.01 11.48
CA TRP A 132 34.82 16.07 12.90
C TRP A 132 35.96 15.61 13.82
N THR A 133 37.00 14.97 13.27
CA THR A 133 38.19 14.56 14.03
C THR A 133 38.91 15.73 14.69
N LYS A 134 38.77 16.94 14.14
CA LYS A 134 39.34 18.19 14.68
C LYS A 134 38.54 18.79 15.85
N TRP A 135 37.37 18.22 16.18
CA TRP A 135 36.54 18.74 17.26
C TRP A 135 37.14 18.44 18.63
N LYS A 136 36.81 19.27 19.62
CA LYS A 136 37.24 19.04 21.01
C LYS A 136 36.73 17.67 21.49
N ASN A 137 37.54 16.98 22.28
CA ASN A 137 37.24 15.63 22.80
C ASN A 137 35.83 15.52 23.43
N GLN A 138 35.43 16.51 24.23
CA GLN A 138 34.11 16.53 24.86
C GLN A 138 32.96 16.70 23.86
N THR A 139 33.15 17.51 22.81
CA THR A 139 32.19 17.64 21.72
C THR A 139 32.06 16.31 20.98
N HIS A 140 33.18 15.70 20.59
CA HIS A 140 33.16 14.41 19.89
C HIS A 140 32.49 13.31 20.71
N LYS A 141 32.78 13.24 22.02
CA LYS A 141 32.13 12.31 22.95
C LYS A 141 30.61 12.51 23.01
N ALA A 142 30.15 13.77 23.12
CA ALA A 142 28.72 14.08 23.16
C ALA A 142 27.99 13.57 21.90
N PHE A 143 28.57 13.77 20.72
CA PHE A 143 27.99 13.24 19.49
C PHE A 143 27.96 11.70 19.48
N CYS A 144 28.97 11.00 19.98
CA CYS A 144 28.92 9.54 20.11
C CYS A 144 27.82 9.05 21.09
N ILE A 145 27.63 9.74 22.22
CA ILE A 145 26.54 9.45 23.17
C ILE A 145 25.17 9.58 22.50
N HIS A 146 25.02 10.62 21.66
CA HIS A 146 23.78 10.92 20.96
C HIS A 146 23.77 10.38 19.52
N ARG A 147 24.44 9.25 19.27
CA ARG A 147 24.41 8.49 18.00
C ARG A 147 24.67 9.34 16.76
N GLY A 148 25.50 10.36 16.86
CA GLY A 148 25.87 11.24 15.75
C GLY A 148 24.87 12.36 15.43
N ASN A 149 23.73 12.46 16.12
CA ASN A 149 22.75 13.54 15.91
C ASN A 149 22.55 14.33 17.21
N TRP A 150 23.22 15.49 17.29
CA TRP A 150 23.23 16.29 18.50
C TRP A 150 23.48 17.77 18.23
N THR A 151 23.25 18.58 19.27
CA THR A 151 23.52 20.02 19.26
C THR A 151 24.43 20.38 20.41
N THR A 152 25.50 21.12 20.14
CA THR A 152 26.34 21.73 21.19
C THR A 152 26.52 23.22 20.93
N LYS A 153 26.80 24.00 21.98
CA LYS A 153 27.04 25.44 21.84
C LYS A 153 28.24 25.77 20.95
N ALA A 154 29.23 24.89 20.86
CA ALA A 154 30.50 25.14 20.17
C ALA A 154 30.43 24.91 18.66
N VAL A 155 29.66 23.92 18.21
CA VAL A 155 29.58 23.55 16.79
C VAL A 155 28.16 23.61 16.23
N GLY A 156 27.14 23.87 17.05
CA GLY A 156 25.75 23.88 16.62
C GLY A 156 25.16 22.48 16.46
N THR A 157 24.08 22.40 15.69
CA THR A 157 23.35 21.16 15.38
C THR A 157 23.99 20.47 14.19
N HIS A 158 24.32 19.18 14.35
CA HIS A 158 24.82 18.35 13.25
C HIS A 158 24.19 16.97 13.28
N ASP A 159 24.07 16.39 12.09
CA ASP A 159 23.67 15.00 11.86
C ASP A 159 24.79 14.30 11.09
N TRP A 160 25.60 13.55 11.83
CA TRP A 160 26.71 12.78 11.28
C TRP A 160 26.20 11.67 10.36
N ASN A 161 25.11 11.02 10.72
CA ASN A 161 24.54 9.92 9.94
C ASN A 161 24.00 10.42 8.60
N GLY A 162 23.23 11.52 8.61
CA GLY A 162 22.75 12.16 7.40
C GLY A 162 23.88 12.61 6.49
N ALA A 163 24.96 13.16 7.06
CA ALA A 163 26.15 13.53 6.29
C ALA A 163 26.90 12.32 5.70
N MET A 164 26.98 11.20 6.43
CA MET A 164 27.60 9.97 5.93
C MET A 164 26.75 9.28 4.86
N LEU A 165 25.43 9.34 4.98
CA LEU A 165 24.48 8.74 4.03
C LEU A 165 24.13 9.61 2.83
N ALA A 166 24.54 10.89 2.79
CA ALA A 166 24.09 11.85 1.80
C ALA A 166 24.13 11.36 0.33
N PRO A 167 25.19 10.66 -0.15
CA PRO A 167 25.20 10.15 -1.52
C PRO A 167 24.18 9.02 -1.75
N LEU A 168 23.94 8.18 -0.73
CA LEU A 168 22.94 7.10 -0.79
C LEU A 168 21.53 7.68 -0.80
N ILE A 169 21.24 8.63 0.11
CA ILE A 169 19.94 9.32 0.16
C ILE A 169 19.63 9.94 -1.20
N LYS A 170 20.60 10.66 -1.79
CA LYS A 170 20.43 11.27 -3.12
C LYS A 170 20.21 10.23 -4.23
N ALA A 171 20.85 9.06 -4.15
CA ALA A 171 20.64 7.99 -5.11
C ALA A 171 19.21 7.41 -5.01
N ILE A 172 18.75 7.14 -3.79
CA ILE A 172 17.40 6.65 -3.52
C ILE A 172 16.36 7.68 -3.95
N GLU A 173 16.53 8.95 -3.57
CA GLU A 173 15.65 10.06 -3.96
C GLU A 173 15.53 10.24 -5.47
N LYS A 174 16.61 9.96 -6.22
CA LYS A 174 16.58 9.98 -7.68
C LYS A 174 15.79 8.81 -8.25
N ASP A 175 15.91 7.63 -7.63
CA ASP A 175 15.30 6.39 -8.09
C ASP A 175 13.86 6.20 -7.60
N THR A 176 13.34 7.07 -6.72
CA THR A 176 11.96 6.97 -6.21
C THR A 176 10.92 6.98 -7.30
N LYS A 177 11.15 7.74 -8.38
CA LYS A 177 10.27 7.73 -9.55
C LYS A 177 10.10 6.32 -10.13
N GLY A 178 11.17 5.53 -10.14
CA GLY A 178 11.11 4.15 -10.62
C GLY A 178 10.31 3.22 -9.71
N TRP A 179 10.31 3.46 -8.39
CA TRP A 179 9.48 2.71 -7.44
C TRP A 179 8.02 3.09 -7.57
N ASP A 180 7.74 4.40 -7.58
CA ASP A 180 6.39 4.95 -7.66
C ASP A 180 5.72 4.54 -8.99
N ASP A 181 6.43 4.63 -10.12
CA ASP A 181 5.94 4.21 -11.44
C ASP A 181 5.69 2.69 -11.49
N ALA A 182 6.55 1.89 -10.85
CA ALA A 182 6.40 0.45 -10.81
C ALA A 182 5.20 0.01 -9.95
N ILE A 183 4.94 0.70 -8.84
CA ILE A 183 3.77 0.47 -7.97
C ILE A 183 2.47 0.83 -8.70
N GLN A 184 2.44 1.96 -9.41
CA GLN A 184 1.27 2.33 -10.23
C GLN A 184 1.01 1.27 -11.32
N SER A 185 2.07 0.78 -11.96
CA SER A 185 1.99 -0.30 -12.95
C SER A 185 1.51 -1.62 -12.35
N LEU A 186 1.86 -1.91 -11.10
CA LEU A 186 1.48 -3.14 -10.39
C LEU A 186 -0.04 -3.25 -10.25
N SER A 187 -0.71 -2.18 -9.81
CA SER A 187 -2.18 -2.17 -9.68
C SER A 187 -2.87 -2.41 -11.01
N ALA A 188 -2.42 -1.73 -12.07
CA ALA A 188 -3.01 -1.88 -13.40
C ALA A 188 -2.82 -3.30 -13.95
N LYS A 189 -1.62 -3.88 -13.80
CA LYS A 189 -1.32 -5.25 -14.25
C LYS A 189 -2.15 -6.29 -13.51
N LEU A 190 -2.27 -6.18 -12.19
CA LEU A 190 -3.12 -7.07 -11.40
C LEU A 190 -4.58 -6.96 -11.89
N SER A 191 -5.12 -5.74 -11.95
CA SER A 191 -6.52 -5.52 -12.31
C SER A 191 -6.85 -6.07 -13.71
N ASP A 192 -6.00 -5.81 -14.70
CA ASP A 192 -6.16 -6.29 -16.08
C ASP A 192 -6.10 -7.83 -16.18
N LYS A 193 -5.12 -8.44 -15.50
CA LYS A 193 -4.94 -9.90 -15.53
C LYS A 193 -6.04 -10.63 -14.78
N MET A 194 -6.43 -10.14 -13.60
CA MET A 194 -7.56 -10.68 -12.85
C MET A 194 -8.86 -10.57 -13.63
N GLY A 195 -9.11 -9.40 -14.26
CA GLY A 195 -10.27 -9.18 -15.12
C GLY A 195 -10.33 -10.18 -16.27
N THR A 196 -9.20 -10.38 -16.96
CA THR A 196 -9.08 -11.36 -18.06
C THR A 196 -9.37 -12.79 -17.60
N LEU A 197 -8.73 -13.24 -16.51
CA LEU A 197 -8.91 -14.61 -15.99
C LEU A 197 -10.35 -14.90 -15.57
N VAL A 198 -11.03 -13.92 -14.96
CA VAL A 198 -12.44 -14.09 -14.57
C VAL A 198 -13.36 -14.03 -15.80
N ALA A 199 -13.05 -13.20 -16.80
CA ALA A 199 -13.80 -13.20 -18.06
C ALA A 199 -13.67 -14.53 -18.81
N ASP A 200 -12.46 -15.09 -18.86
CA ASP A 200 -12.21 -16.41 -19.44
C ASP A 200 -12.93 -17.53 -18.68
N LEU A 201 -12.96 -17.46 -17.35
CA LEU A 201 -13.76 -18.37 -16.53
C LEU A 201 -15.26 -18.28 -16.87
N ILE A 202 -15.80 -17.06 -16.95
CA ILE A 202 -17.21 -16.86 -17.32
C ILE A 202 -17.47 -17.45 -18.70
N ASN A 203 -16.60 -17.21 -19.68
CA ASN A 203 -16.74 -17.76 -21.03
C ASN A 203 -16.72 -19.30 -21.04
N GLN A 204 -15.81 -19.92 -20.28
CA GLN A 204 -15.74 -21.38 -20.14
C GLN A 204 -17.02 -21.95 -19.52
N LEU A 205 -17.55 -21.29 -18.49
CA LEU A 205 -18.78 -21.70 -17.84
C LEU A 205 -20.01 -21.51 -18.74
N GLU A 206 -20.09 -20.40 -19.49
CA GLU A 206 -21.16 -20.17 -20.45
C GLU A 206 -21.17 -21.24 -21.57
N GLN A 207 -20.00 -21.64 -22.05
CA GLN A 207 -19.86 -22.71 -23.05
C GLN A 207 -20.27 -24.08 -22.46
N ALA A 208 -19.83 -24.40 -21.24
CA ALA A 208 -20.18 -25.65 -20.57
C ALA A 208 -21.68 -25.73 -20.21
N ALA A 209 -22.30 -24.60 -19.84
CA ALA A 209 -23.71 -24.51 -19.49
C ALA A 209 -24.64 -24.83 -20.68
N GLY A 210 -24.22 -24.54 -21.92
CA GLY A 210 -25.00 -24.84 -23.13
C GLY A 210 -26.42 -24.27 -23.06
N SER A 211 -27.43 -25.14 -23.14
CA SER A 211 -28.85 -24.75 -23.05
C SER A 211 -29.28 -24.23 -21.68
N SER A 212 -28.49 -24.44 -20.62
CA SER A 212 -28.77 -23.94 -19.26
C SER A 212 -28.26 -22.51 -19.03
N LYS A 213 -27.66 -21.86 -20.04
CA LYS A 213 -27.04 -20.53 -19.93
C LYS A 213 -27.98 -19.47 -19.36
N ASP A 214 -29.21 -19.37 -19.87
CA ASP A 214 -30.16 -18.36 -19.41
C ASP A 214 -30.59 -18.57 -17.96
N SER A 215 -30.70 -19.83 -17.53
CA SER A 215 -31.00 -20.19 -16.15
C SER A 215 -29.85 -19.88 -15.19
N MET A 216 -28.62 -19.80 -15.69
CA MET A 216 -27.42 -19.44 -14.93
C MET A 216 -27.09 -17.95 -14.97
N LYS A 217 -27.88 -17.12 -15.65
CA LYS A 217 -27.62 -15.68 -15.77
C LYS A 217 -27.39 -14.98 -14.42
N PRO A 218 -28.20 -15.22 -13.36
CA PRO A 218 -27.93 -14.63 -12.06
C PRO A 218 -26.57 -15.03 -11.46
N PHE A 219 -26.10 -16.26 -11.74
CA PHE A 219 -24.78 -16.73 -11.32
C PHE A 219 -23.64 -16.07 -12.11
N PHE A 220 -23.81 -15.87 -13.42
CA PHE A 220 -22.83 -15.11 -14.21
C PHE A 220 -22.76 -13.65 -13.77
N ASP A 221 -23.89 -13.05 -13.42
CA ASP A 221 -23.94 -11.69 -12.86
C ASP A 221 -23.26 -11.62 -11.49
N GLU A 222 -23.38 -12.68 -10.67
CA GLU A 222 -22.63 -12.82 -9.43
C GLU A 222 -21.12 -12.93 -9.67
N LEU A 223 -20.66 -13.75 -10.61
CA LEU A 223 -19.24 -13.84 -10.98
C LEU A 223 -18.68 -12.49 -11.45
N ARG A 224 -19.44 -11.73 -12.23
CA ARG A 224 -19.07 -10.37 -12.63
C ARG A 224 -18.98 -9.41 -11.44
N ALA A 225 -19.86 -9.56 -10.45
CA ALA A 225 -19.76 -8.80 -9.20
C ALA A 225 -18.51 -9.20 -8.40
N LYS A 226 -18.20 -10.49 -8.29
CA LYS A 226 -16.98 -10.99 -7.63
C LYS A 226 -15.70 -10.56 -8.35
N SER A 227 -15.70 -10.44 -9.68
CA SER A 227 -14.59 -9.84 -10.44
C SER A 227 -14.29 -8.41 -9.97
N ARG A 228 -15.32 -7.59 -9.76
CA ARG A 228 -15.17 -6.23 -9.21
C ARG A 228 -14.70 -6.23 -7.76
N LEU A 229 -15.07 -7.24 -6.97
CA LEU A 229 -14.54 -7.42 -5.61
C LEU A 229 -13.04 -7.72 -5.65
N LEU A 230 -12.60 -8.61 -6.53
CA LEU A 230 -11.18 -8.94 -6.72
C LEU A 230 -10.37 -7.72 -7.15
N ASP A 231 -10.88 -6.93 -8.10
CA ASP A 231 -10.26 -5.66 -8.52
C ASP A 231 -10.04 -4.71 -7.33
N PHE A 232 -11.08 -4.52 -6.50
CA PHE A 232 -10.98 -3.70 -5.29
C PHE A 232 -9.93 -4.24 -4.30
N LYS A 233 -9.90 -5.56 -4.07
CA LYS A 233 -8.92 -6.22 -3.19
C LYS A 233 -7.49 -6.08 -3.70
N CYS A 234 -7.29 -6.21 -5.01
CA CYS A 234 -5.99 -5.96 -5.66
C CYS A 234 -5.52 -4.53 -5.39
N GLN A 235 -6.38 -3.53 -5.61
CA GLN A 235 -6.05 -2.12 -5.37
C GLN A 235 -5.69 -1.87 -3.90
N GLU A 236 -6.52 -2.34 -2.96
CA GLU A 236 -6.26 -2.17 -1.53
C GLU A 236 -4.92 -2.83 -1.12
N ARG A 237 -4.60 -3.98 -1.72
CA ARG A 237 -3.35 -4.68 -1.42
C ARG A 237 -2.13 -3.98 -2.00
N VAL A 238 -2.25 -3.38 -3.18
CA VAL A 238 -1.18 -2.55 -3.76
C VAL A 238 -0.95 -1.29 -2.93
N GLU A 239 -2.00 -0.61 -2.47
CA GLU A 239 -1.86 0.55 -1.56
C GLU A 239 -1.14 0.18 -0.25
N LYS A 240 -1.42 -1.02 0.30
CA LYS A 240 -0.70 -1.53 1.48
C LYS A 240 0.77 -1.87 1.17
N THR A 241 1.03 -2.43 -0.01
CA THR A 241 2.39 -2.74 -0.47
C THR A 241 3.22 -1.48 -0.64
N GLU A 242 2.64 -0.44 -1.26
CA GLU A 242 3.27 0.87 -1.39
C GLU A 242 3.66 1.43 -0.04
N LYS A 243 2.73 1.42 0.92
CA LYS A 243 2.99 1.90 2.27
C LYS A 243 4.13 1.16 2.96
N ASP A 244 4.11 -0.18 2.97
CA ASP A 244 5.16 -0.97 3.62
C ASP A 244 6.53 -0.73 2.95
N LEU A 245 6.58 -0.50 1.62
CA LEU A 245 7.81 -0.16 0.90
C LEU A 245 8.30 1.28 1.19
N ASP A 246 7.39 2.23 1.33
CA ASP A 246 7.71 3.61 1.73
C ASP A 246 8.27 3.65 3.15
N ASP A 247 7.70 2.89 4.09
CA ASP A 247 8.21 2.77 5.47
C ASP A 247 9.65 2.19 5.48
N ILE A 248 9.94 1.23 4.59
CA ILE A 248 11.30 0.67 4.43
C ILE A 248 12.27 1.71 3.85
N LYS A 249 11.82 2.47 2.85
CA LYS A 249 12.61 3.53 2.23
C LYS A 249 12.87 4.68 3.20
N GLU A 250 11.90 5.02 4.05
CA GLU A 250 12.09 5.95 5.15
C GLU A 250 13.11 5.40 6.14
N SER A 251 13.00 4.14 6.57
CA SER A 251 13.97 3.50 7.48
C SER A 251 15.41 3.47 6.94
N LEU A 252 15.55 3.43 5.61
CA LEU A 252 16.84 3.47 4.90
C LEU A 252 17.44 4.88 4.80
N THR A 253 16.62 5.93 4.75
CA THR A 253 17.07 7.31 4.44
C THR A 253 16.95 8.28 5.62
N ASN A 254 16.01 8.04 6.52
CA ASN A 254 15.77 8.85 7.71
C ASN A 254 16.90 8.58 8.72
N THR A 255 17.60 9.65 9.08
CA THR A 255 18.74 9.66 10.01
C THR A 255 18.44 10.45 11.28
N LYS A 256 17.26 11.07 11.33
CA LYS A 256 16.78 11.85 12.48
C LYS A 256 16.00 11.00 13.46
N ASP A 257 15.25 10.01 12.97
CA ASP A 257 14.61 9.02 13.80
C ASP A 257 15.61 7.90 14.16
N MET A 258 16.22 8.03 15.35
CA MET A 258 17.22 7.08 15.84
C MET A 258 16.68 5.66 16.03
N LYS A 259 15.36 5.47 16.17
CA LYS A 259 14.77 4.15 16.44
C LYS A 259 14.45 3.38 15.17
N ASN A 260 14.14 4.08 14.10
CA ASN A 260 13.68 3.49 12.84
C ASN A 260 14.75 3.56 11.73
N SER A 261 15.91 4.16 11.99
CA SER A 261 17.01 4.27 11.02
C SER A 261 17.88 3.02 11.00
N TYR A 262 17.88 2.28 9.89
CA TYR A 262 18.75 1.11 9.73
C TYR A 262 20.23 1.47 9.89
N PHE A 263 20.66 2.65 9.43
CA PHE A 263 22.06 3.03 9.53
C PHE A 263 22.49 3.34 10.97
N VAL A 264 21.60 3.95 11.76
CA VAL A 264 21.85 4.19 13.19
C VAL A 264 21.90 2.88 13.95
N GLU A 265 20.95 1.97 13.69
CA GLU A 265 20.91 0.62 14.26
C GLU A 265 22.21 -0.13 14.01
N ILE A 266 22.71 -0.12 12.76
CA ILE A 266 23.96 -0.80 12.39
C ILE A 266 25.18 -0.21 13.12
N LEU A 267 25.19 1.10 13.37
CA LEU A 267 26.30 1.78 14.05
C LEU A 267 26.15 1.84 15.57
N GLU A 268 25.06 1.35 16.13
CA GLU A 268 24.74 1.52 17.56
C GLU A 268 25.87 1.00 18.47
N SER A 269 26.32 -0.23 18.26
CA SER A 269 27.42 -0.81 19.05
C SER A 269 28.73 -0.04 18.90
N THR A 270 28.99 0.52 17.72
CA THR A 270 30.18 1.33 17.44
C THR A 270 30.10 2.69 18.15
N TYR A 271 28.91 3.30 18.21
CA TYR A 271 28.68 4.51 19.00
C TYR A 271 28.84 4.24 20.50
N ASP A 272 28.35 3.12 21.01
CA ASP A 272 28.53 2.70 22.40
C ASP A 272 30.00 2.54 22.76
N GLU A 273 30.75 1.79 21.95
CA GLU A 273 32.20 1.63 22.11
C GLU A 273 32.90 3.00 22.15
N CYS A 274 32.58 3.87 21.19
CA CYS A 274 33.17 5.21 21.13
C CYS A 274 32.82 6.06 22.36
N SER A 275 31.59 5.97 22.87
CA SER A 275 31.13 6.76 24.02
C SER A 275 31.88 6.43 25.31
N ASN A 276 32.35 5.20 25.44
CA ASN A 276 33.05 4.68 26.62
C ASN A 276 34.54 5.05 26.66
N ILE A 277 35.13 5.50 25.55
CA ILE A 277 36.54 5.89 25.49
C ILE A 277 36.78 7.16 26.29
N THR A 278 37.85 7.17 27.09
CA THR A 278 38.28 8.31 27.91
C THR A 278 39.81 8.49 27.85
N GLY A 279 40.31 9.63 28.34
CA GLY A 279 41.75 9.89 28.41
C GLY A 279 42.35 10.64 27.21
N PRO A 280 43.68 10.87 27.23
CA PRO A 280 44.44 11.45 26.12
C PRO A 280 44.27 10.61 24.85
N GLY A 281 44.18 11.25 23.67
CA GLY A 281 44.00 10.55 22.39
C GLY A 281 42.59 10.00 22.13
N ALA A 282 41.64 10.14 23.07
CA ALA A 282 40.29 9.58 22.93
C ALA A 282 39.52 10.03 21.67
N SER A 283 39.75 11.26 21.17
CA SER A 283 39.10 11.75 19.96
C SER A 283 39.59 11.02 18.70
N GLU A 284 40.89 10.74 18.64
CA GLU A 284 41.52 10.00 17.54
C GLU A 284 41.07 8.54 17.57
N ALA A 285 41.12 7.90 18.74
CA ALA A 285 40.65 6.52 18.93
C ALA A 285 39.18 6.32 18.51
N ARG A 286 38.26 7.23 18.89
CA ARG A 286 36.86 7.18 18.42
C ARG A 286 36.73 7.32 16.90
N SER A 287 37.53 8.22 16.33
CA SER A 287 37.52 8.44 14.88
C SER A 287 38.02 7.20 14.14
N ASP A 288 39.05 6.55 14.65
CA ASP A 288 39.63 5.36 14.05
C ASP A 288 38.70 4.16 14.14
N ILE A 289 37.98 3.98 15.26
CA ILE A 289 36.95 2.95 15.39
C ILE A 289 35.82 3.15 14.38
N LEU A 290 35.28 4.37 14.27
CA LEU A 290 34.23 4.66 13.29
C LEU A 290 34.72 4.47 11.85
N LYS A 291 35.95 4.91 11.52
CA LYS A 291 36.55 4.68 10.19
C LYS A 291 36.71 3.20 9.91
N SER A 292 37.27 2.45 10.86
CA SER A 292 37.46 1.01 10.77
C SER A 292 36.12 0.31 10.46
N LYS A 293 35.06 0.68 11.19
CA LYS A 293 33.72 0.14 10.96
C LYS A 293 33.20 0.46 9.56
N LEU A 294 33.34 1.71 9.10
CA LEU A 294 32.91 2.14 7.78
C LEU A 294 33.69 1.44 6.65
N SER A 295 34.97 1.11 6.87
CA SER A 295 35.84 0.41 5.93
C SER A 295 35.65 -1.12 5.90
N GLU A 296 34.90 -1.71 6.82
CA GLU A 296 34.70 -3.16 6.87
C GLU A 296 34.08 -3.69 5.56
N THR A 297 34.69 -4.73 5.00
CA THR A 297 34.24 -5.33 3.72
C THR A 297 33.15 -6.39 3.92
N VAL A 298 33.19 -7.13 5.03
CA VAL A 298 32.31 -8.29 5.29
C VAL A 298 31.10 -7.93 6.14
N ARG A 299 31.26 -7.03 7.11
CA ARG A 299 30.20 -6.56 8.03
C ARG A 299 30.06 -5.04 8.04
N GLY A 300 30.51 -4.40 6.97
CA GLY A 300 30.43 -2.95 6.80
C GLY A 300 29.00 -2.43 6.73
N PRO A 301 28.77 -1.18 7.20
CA PRO A 301 27.43 -0.62 7.29
C PRO A 301 26.61 -0.66 6.00
N PHE A 302 27.22 -0.33 4.86
CA PHE A 302 26.50 -0.30 3.58
C PHE A 302 26.13 -1.69 3.05
N LEU A 303 26.88 -2.75 3.41
CA LEU A 303 26.49 -4.11 3.08
C LEU A 303 25.36 -4.61 3.98
N LEU A 304 25.36 -4.22 5.25
CA LEU A 304 24.28 -4.53 6.19
C LEU A 304 22.99 -3.77 5.81
N LEU A 305 23.09 -2.48 5.44
CA LEU A 305 21.97 -1.71 4.90
C LEU A 305 21.33 -2.41 3.70
N TYR A 306 22.15 -2.86 2.75
CA TYR A 306 21.65 -3.66 1.62
C TYR A 306 20.88 -4.90 2.07
N LYS A 307 21.43 -5.67 3.01
CA LYS A 307 20.80 -6.90 3.50
C LYS A 307 19.48 -6.62 4.20
N MET A 308 19.48 -5.70 5.17
CA MET A 308 18.28 -5.32 5.93
C MET A 308 17.18 -4.80 5.01
N THR A 309 17.52 -3.91 4.08
CA THR A 309 16.55 -3.36 3.10
C THR A 309 16.01 -4.46 2.20
N LYS A 310 16.88 -5.33 1.68
CA LYS A 310 16.46 -6.44 0.80
C LYS A 310 15.53 -7.40 1.54
N ASP A 311 15.92 -7.82 2.74
CA ASP A 311 15.18 -8.81 3.51
C ASP A 311 13.82 -8.24 3.94
N ALA A 312 13.78 -6.98 4.41
CA ALA A 312 12.53 -6.30 4.76
C ALA A 312 11.60 -6.15 3.54
N ALA A 313 12.11 -5.68 2.40
CA ALA A 313 11.29 -5.49 1.20
C ALA A 313 10.79 -6.82 0.63
N GLN A 314 11.64 -7.86 0.64
CA GLN A 314 11.24 -9.20 0.22
C GLN A 314 10.16 -9.78 1.14
N GLN A 315 10.30 -9.62 2.45
CA GLN A 315 9.29 -10.08 3.42
C GLN A 315 7.96 -9.32 3.27
N ALA A 316 7.99 -8.00 3.08
CA ALA A 316 6.80 -7.19 2.85
C ALA A 316 6.04 -7.65 1.60
N ILE A 317 6.75 -7.87 0.48
CA ILE A 317 6.15 -8.36 -0.76
C ILE A 317 5.57 -9.77 -0.58
N LEU A 318 6.33 -10.70 0.02
CA LEU A 318 5.85 -12.07 0.26
C LEU A 318 4.62 -12.12 1.16
N LYS A 319 4.57 -11.27 2.20
CA LYS A 319 3.41 -11.09 3.07
C LYS A 319 2.19 -10.68 2.24
N HIS A 320 2.31 -9.66 1.38
CA HIS A 320 1.18 -9.18 0.59
C HIS A 320 0.75 -10.13 -0.52
N VAL A 321 1.67 -10.88 -1.12
CA VAL A 321 1.34 -11.98 -2.04
C VAL A 321 0.52 -13.05 -1.33
N LYS A 322 0.95 -13.47 -0.14
CA LYS A 322 0.24 -14.47 0.66
C LYS A 322 -1.16 -13.98 1.05
N GLU A 323 -1.27 -12.75 1.54
CA GLU A 323 -2.55 -12.16 1.91
C GLU A 323 -3.49 -12.02 0.71
N LEU A 324 -2.99 -11.59 -0.45
CA LEU A 324 -3.82 -11.49 -1.66
C LEU A 324 -4.32 -12.85 -2.13
N ASN A 325 -3.44 -13.86 -2.19
CA ASN A 325 -3.83 -15.21 -2.57
C ASN A 325 -4.92 -15.75 -1.63
N GLN A 326 -4.78 -15.55 -0.31
CA GLN A 326 -5.81 -15.93 0.65
C GLN A 326 -7.14 -15.22 0.36
N GLU A 327 -7.12 -13.91 0.11
CA GLU A 327 -8.33 -13.15 -0.20
C GLU A 327 -9.00 -13.60 -1.51
N VAL A 328 -8.21 -13.99 -2.51
CA VAL A 328 -8.69 -14.57 -3.77
C VAL A 328 -9.33 -15.93 -3.52
N ASP A 329 -8.66 -16.81 -2.76
CA ASP A 329 -9.17 -18.13 -2.41
C ASP A 329 -10.48 -18.04 -1.63
N GLU A 330 -10.61 -17.07 -0.72
CA GLU A 330 -11.86 -16.78 0.00
C GLU A 330 -12.98 -16.41 -0.98
N VAL A 331 -12.72 -15.55 -1.97
CA VAL A 331 -13.70 -15.17 -3.00
C VAL A 331 -14.12 -16.38 -3.84
N PHE A 332 -13.18 -17.21 -4.30
CA PHE A 332 -13.50 -18.41 -5.07
C PHE A 332 -14.20 -19.49 -4.24
N THR A 333 -13.87 -19.61 -2.96
CA THR A 333 -14.57 -20.48 -2.02
C THR A 333 -16.02 -20.04 -1.85
N ASP A 334 -16.26 -18.73 -1.72
CA ASP A 334 -17.60 -18.16 -1.63
C ASP A 334 -18.41 -18.38 -2.92
N VAL A 335 -17.79 -18.22 -4.08
CA VAL A 335 -18.39 -18.54 -5.39
C VAL A 335 -18.79 -20.02 -5.45
N ASN A 336 -17.87 -20.92 -5.10
CA ASN A 336 -18.12 -22.36 -5.09
C ASN A 336 -19.23 -22.74 -4.11
N ARG A 337 -19.27 -22.13 -2.93
CA ARG A 337 -20.35 -22.34 -1.95
C ARG A 337 -21.69 -21.87 -2.51
N SER A 338 -21.72 -20.69 -3.13
CA SER A 338 -22.93 -20.11 -3.72
C SER A 338 -23.46 -20.96 -4.88
N PHE A 339 -22.57 -21.44 -5.75
CA PHE A 339 -22.92 -22.39 -6.82
C PHE A 339 -23.52 -23.67 -6.24
N ASN A 340 -22.85 -24.26 -5.25
CA ASN A 340 -23.31 -25.51 -4.63
C ASN A 340 -24.69 -25.37 -4.00
N HIS A 341 -24.94 -24.26 -3.29
CA HIS A 341 -26.20 -24.00 -2.59
C HIS A 341 -27.35 -23.68 -3.56
N SER A 342 -27.08 -22.90 -4.60
CA SER A 342 -28.11 -22.44 -5.56
C SER A 342 -28.66 -23.56 -6.44
N PHE A 343 -27.89 -24.64 -6.62
CA PHE A 343 -28.21 -25.66 -7.63
C PHE A 343 -28.35 -27.09 -7.06
N LYS A 344 -28.61 -27.23 -5.75
CA LYS A 344 -28.74 -28.53 -5.07
C LYS A 344 -30.00 -29.31 -5.48
N THR A 345 -29.86 -30.65 -5.45
CA THR A 345 -30.86 -31.68 -5.71
C THR A 345 -31.63 -32.07 -4.42
N ASP A 346 -32.95 -32.01 -4.49
CA ASP A 346 -33.99 -32.69 -3.68
C ASP A 346 -34.15 -32.43 -2.16
N GLU A 347 -33.45 -31.48 -1.52
CA GLU A 347 -33.63 -31.23 -0.07
C GLU A 347 -34.79 -30.27 0.30
N ALA A 348 -35.80 -30.85 0.97
CA ALA A 348 -36.81 -30.27 1.87
C ALA A 348 -37.44 -28.92 1.49
N ASP A 349 -38.42 -29.01 0.59
CA ASP A 349 -39.28 -27.92 0.17
C ASP A 349 -40.39 -27.67 1.23
N SER A 350 -40.01 -27.22 2.43
CA SER A 350 -40.98 -26.90 3.47
C SER A 350 -41.95 -25.79 2.98
N PRO A 351 -43.22 -25.80 3.41
CA PRO A 351 -44.18 -24.76 3.04
C PRO A 351 -43.67 -23.34 3.34
N GLU A 352 -42.98 -23.17 4.46
CA GLU A 352 -42.40 -21.89 4.89
C GLU A 352 -41.27 -21.44 3.97
N ALA A 353 -40.42 -22.37 3.50
CA ALA A 353 -39.35 -22.07 2.54
C ALA A 353 -39.93 -21.65 1.18
N LYS A 354 -41.05 -22.25 0.75
CA LYS A 354 -41.75 -21.85 -0.48
C LYS A 354 -42.34 -20.44 -0.36
N GLU A 355 -43.02 -20.15 0.74
CA GLU A 355 -43.63 -18.83 0.98
C GLU A 355 -42.56 -17.73 1.04
N LEU A 356 -41.43 -17.99 1.72
CA LEU A 356 -40.31 -17.06 1.77
C LEU A 356 -39.71 -16.80 0.38
N ARG A 357 -39.52 -17.85 -0.45
CA ARG A 357 -39.00 -17.68 -1.82
C ARG A 357 -39.96 -16.87 -2.68
N GLU A 358 -41.26 -17.10 -2.59
CA GLU A 358 -42.26 -16.36 -3.37
C GLU A 358 -42.30 -14.88 -2.97
N MET A 359 -42.23 -14.61 -1.65
CA MET A 359 -42.10 -13.25 -1.13
C MET A 359 -40.84 -12.56 -1.63
N LEU A 360 -39.69 -13.24 -1.60
CA LEU A 360 -38.42 -12.71 -2.11
C LEU A 360 -38.45 -12.46 -3.62
N ARG A 361 -38.99 -13.38 -4.43
CA ARG A 361 -39.17 -13.19 -5.89
C ARG A 361 -39.95 -11.93 -6.22
N SER A 362 -40.99 -11.61 -5.45
CA SER A 362 -41.78 -10.40 -5.66
C SER A 362 -41.07 -9.09 -5.26
N ARG A 363 -40.08 -9.16 -4.36
CA ARG A 363 -39.40 -7.99 -3.76
C ARG A 363 -38.04 -7.67 -4.38
N VAL A 364 -37.27 -8.69 -4.77
CA VAL A 364 -35.93 -8.51 -5.35
C VAL A 364 -35.92 -7.55 -6.55
N PRO A 365 -36.86 -7.61 -7.51
CA PRO A 365 -36.92 -6.63 -8.61
C PRO A 365 -37.10 -5.19 -8.12
N LYS A 366 -37.93 -4.96 -7.09
CA LYS A 366 -38.15 -3.62 -6.51
C LYS A 366 -36.87 -3.08 -5.86
N TRP A 367 -36.16 -3.93 -5.11
CA TRP A 367 -34.88 -3.54 -4.51
C TRP A 367 -33.81 -3.24 -5.55
N ARG A 368 -33.80 -3.98 -6.67
CA ARG A 368 -32.89 -3.73 -7.79
C ARG A 368 -33.18 -2.37 -8.45
N ASN A 369 -34.45 -1.99 -8.60
CA ASN A 369 -34.82 -0.67 -9.14
C ASN A 369 -34.36 0.46 -8.21
N VAL A 370 -34.59 0.36 -6.89
CA VAL A 370 -34.09 1.36 -5.93
C VAL A 370 -32.56 1.54 -6.03
N LEU A 371 -31.84 0.44 -6.19
CA LEU A 371 -30.38 0.47 -6.33
C LEU A 371 -29.92 1.15 -7.64
N THR A 372 -30.70 1.00 -8.71
CA THR A 372 -30.32 1.46 -10.06
C THR A 372 -30.80 2.88 -10.33
N ASP A 373 -31.94 3.28 -9.79
CA ASP A 373 -32.57 4.56 -10.10
C ASP A 373 -32.23 5.61 -9.02
N ASP A 374 -32.50 5.30 -7.75
CA ASP A 374 -32.37 6.28 -6.67
C ASP A 374 -30.92 6.46 -6.23
N VAL A 375 -30.23 5.34 -5.98
CA VAL A 375 -28.86 5.35 -5.44
C VAL A 375 -27.86 5.86 -6.49
N ASP A 376 -28.05 5.54 -7.77
CA ASP A 376 -27.18 6.03 -8.86
C ASP A 376 -27.28 7.53 -9.05
N HIS A 377 -28.50 8.06 -9.02
CA HIS A 377 -28.71 9.49 -9.13
C HIS A 377 -28.01 10.25 -8.00
N LEU A 378 -28.09 9.75 -6.77
CA LEU A 378 -27.41 10.32 -5.61
C LEU A 378 -25.88 10.22 -5.72
N LEU A 379 -25.36 9.09 -6.21
CA LEU A 379 -23.91 8.90 -6.43
C LEU A 379 -23.35 9.82 -7.50
N ILE A 380 -24.05 9.98 -8.61
CA ILE A 380 -23.68 10.92 -9.69
C ILE A 380 -23.66 12.34 -9.14
N THR A 381 -24.65 12.71 -8.33
CA THR A 381 -24.72 14.02 -7.68
C THR A 381 -23.52 14.23 -6.75
N CYS A 382 -23.22 13.27 -5.87
CA CYS A 382 -22.06 13.34 -4.97
C CYS A 382 -20.73 13.45 -5.72
N THR A 383 -20.58 12.71 -6.82
CA THR A 383 -19.36 12.73 -7.64
C THR A 383 -19.18 14.08 -8.33
N LYS A 384 -20.27 14.69 -8.83
CA LYS A 384 -20.24 16.04 -9.40
C LYS A 384 -19.85 17.10 -8.36
N TYR A 385 -20.35 16.98 -7.13
CA TYR A 385 -19.93 17.85 -6.03
C TYR A 385 -18.45 17.69 -5.70
N ALA A 386 -17.94 16.45 -5.64
CA ALA A 386 -16.52 16.19 -5.39
C ALA A 386 -15.60 16.75 -6.49
N GLN A 387 -16.04 16.76 -7.76
CA GLN A 387 -15.26 17.32 -8.89
C GLN A 387 -15.33 18.85 -9.02
N SER A 388 -16.28 19.50 -8.33
CA SER A 388 -16.47 20.95 -8.34
C SER A 388 -15.93 21.66 -7.08
N SER A 389 -15.34 20.88 -6.16
CA SER A 389 -14.69 21.31 -4.91
C SER A 389 -13.17 21.33 -5.07
#